data_AF-L1ITK6-F1
#
_entry.id   AF-L1ITK6-F1
#
_cell.length_a   1.000
_cell.length_b   1.000
_cell.length_c   1.000
_cell.angle_alpha   90.00
_cell.angle_beta   90.00
_cell.angle_gamma   90.00
#
_symmetry.space_group_name_H-M   'P 1'
#
loop_
_entity.id
_entity.type
_entity.pdbx_description
1 polymer ?
#
loop_
_entity_poly.entity_id
_entity_poly.type
_entity_poly.pdbx_seq_one_letter_code
_entity_poly.pdbx_strand_id
1 'polypeptide(L)'
;MESSMTYSSILCQLPPSESDQGSLLLCSPPSPCLQETCSAIPSKHGRTWDGEARARHSERCTGRSRLTLSEKTDIIKLYYEPSSSRPPVDQKTLARMYGKSKAAISKILKPEYAHRVLSSYAKVVGVKEMNLKYAQLVK
;
A
#
# COMPACT_ATOMS: atom_id res chain seq x y z
N MET A 1 -40.71 0.45 21.60
CA MET A 1 -39.31 0.74 21.93
C MET A 1 -38.52 -0.51 21.58
N GLU A 2 -38.37 -0.81 20.28
CA GLU A 2 -37.30 -0.31 19.39
C GLU A 2 -35.93 -0.84 19.86
N SER A 3 -35.11 -1.57 19.10
CA SER A 3 -35.09 -1.88 17.67
C SER A 3 -34.26 -3.13 17.43
N SER A 4 -34.74 -4.03 16.58
CA SER A 4 -34.00 -5.16 16.03
C SER A 4 -33.08 -4.66 14.92
N MET A 5 -31.76 -4.79 15.07
CA MET A 5 -30.81 -4.51 13.98
C MET A 5 -30.89 -5.61 12.92
N THR A 6 -31.52 -5.30 11.80
CA THR A 6 -31.47 -6.10 10.58
C THR A 6 -30.13 -5.87 9.88
N TYR A 7 -29.32 -6.93 9.79
CA TYR A 7 -28.09 -6.95 9.00
C TYR A 7 -28.47 -7.01 7.50
N SER A 8 -28.23 -5.91 6.78
CA SER A 8 -28.38 -5.87 5.32
C SER A 8 -27.12 -6.43 4.68
N SER A 9 -27.14 -7.73 4.36
CA SER A 9 -26.16 -8.37 3.49
C SER A 9 -26.56 -8.12 2.04
N ILE A 10 -26.02 -7.07 1.42
CA ILE A 10 -26.15 -6.87 -0.02
C ILE A 10 -25.14 -7.78 -0.72
N LEU A 11 -25.72 -8.85 -1.24
CA LEU A 11 -25.22 -9.80 -2.22
C LEU A 11 -24.91 -9.07 -3.54
N CYS A 12 -23.63 -8.87 -3.88
CA CYS A 12 -23.25 -8.59 -5.26
C CYS A 12 -22.94 -9.91 -5.96
N GLN A 13 -23.94 -10.34 -6.73
CA GLN A 13 -23.98 -11.52 -7.59
C GLN A 13 -22.86 -11.47 -8.66
N LEU A 14 -22.18 -12.61 -8.83
CA LEU A 14 -21.45 -12.96 -10.06
C LEU A 14 -22.47 -13.27 -11.16
N PRO A 15 -22.27 -12.82 -12.41
CA PRO A 15 -22.92 -13.47 -13.54
C PRO A 15 -22.19 -14.77 -13.89
N PRO A 16 -22.91 -15.87 -14.19
CA PRO A 16 -22.35 -17.05 -14.82
C PRO A 16 -22.30 -16.80 -16.34
N SER A 17 -21.24 -17.25 -17.01
CA SER A 17 -21.28 -17.43 -18.46
C SER A 17 -20.35 -18.59 -18.81
N GLU A 18 -20.93 -19.78 -18.67
CA GLU A 18 -20.52 -20.99 -19.35
C GLU A 18 -20.82 -20.79 -20.85
N SER A 19 -19.84 -21.01 -21.71
CA SER A 19 -20.07 -21.41 -23.11
C SER A 19 -18.82 -22.09 -23.61
N ASP A 20 -18.79 -23.39 -23.34
CA ASP A 20 -18.08 -24.37 -24.15
C ASP A 20 -18.68 -24.36 -25.57
N GLN A 21 -17.84 -24.17 -26.58
CA GLN A 21 -18.09 -24.65 -27.92
C GLN A 21 -16.78 -24.66 -28.72
N GLY A 22 -16.17 -25.84 -28.76
CA GLY A 22 -15.99 -26.58 -30.01
C GLY A 22 -15.15 -25.98 -31.15
N SER A 23 -14.16 -26.77 -31.54
CA SER A 23 -13.74 -26.99 -32.94
C SER A 23 -12.77 -25.97 -33.57
N LEU A 24 -11.48 -26.32 -33.45
CA LEU A 24 -10.49 -26.02 -34.46
C LEU A 24 -10.78 -26.88 -35.70
N LEU A 25 -10.97 -26.28 -36.88
CA LEU A 25 -10.38 -26.72 -38.16
C LEU A 25 -10.75 -25.77 -39.32
N LEU A 26 -9.77 -25.61 -40.23
CA LEU A 26 -9.81 -25.15 -41.63
C LEU A 26 -9.53 -23.66 -42.00
N CYS A 27 -8.27 -23.45 -42.38
CA CYS A 27 -7.71 -22.82 -43.60
C CYS A 27 -8.37 -21.63 -44.34
N SER A 28 -7.56 -20.54 -44.40
CA SER A 28 -7.16 -19.71 -45.55
C SER A 28 -7.61 -18.22 -45.64
N PRO A 29 -6.74 -17.29 -46.11
CA PRO A 29 -6.88 -15.81 -46.05
C PRO A 29 -7.17 -15.19 -47.47
N PRO A 30 -6.99 -13.86 -47.78
CA PRO A 30 -6.81 -12.63 -46.97
C PRO A 30 -7.72 -11.42 -47.37
N SER A 31 -7.58 -10.31 -46.61
CA SER A 31 -7.64 -8.87 -47.02
C SER A 31 -8.85 -8.04 -46.50
N PRO A 32 -8.76 -6.69 -46.46
CA PRO A 32 -8.19 -5.96 -45.33
C PRO A 32 -9.09 -4.80 -44.87
N CYS A 33 -9.37 -4.64 -43.58
CA CYS A 33 -9.94 -3.37 -43.10
C CYS A 33 -9.57 -3.08 -41.64
N LEU A 34 -8.86 -1.95 -41.52
CA LEU A 34 -9.04 -0.90 -40.52
C LEU A 34 -8.93 -1.24 -39.03
N GLN A 35 -7.90 -0.63 -38.45
CA GLN A 35 -7.91 0.05 -37.16
C GLN A 35 -8.24 -0.81 -35.94
N GLU A 36 -7.21 -1.24 -35.23
CA GLU A 36 -7.23 -1.17 -33.77
C GLU A 36 -5.81 -1.02 -33.26
N THR A 37 -5.58 0.08 -32.55
CA THR A 37 -4.35 0.35 -31.82
C THR A 37 -4.01 -0.86 -30.97
N CYS A 38 -2.90 -1.54 -31.30
CA CYS A 38 -2.38 -2.66 -30.55
C CYS A 38 -2.15 -2.22 -29.10
N SER A 39 -3.12 -2.52 -28.22
CA SER A 39 -2.92 -2.41 -26.77
C SER A 39 -2.01 -3.56 -26.37
N ALA A 40 -0.71 -3.35 -26.57
CA ALA A 40 0.31 -4.20 -26.01
C ALA A 40 0.09 -4.27 -24.49
N ILE A 41 -0.15 -5.47 -23.97
CA ILE A 41 -0.17 -5.73 -22.53
C ILE A 41 1.22 -5.31 -22.01
N PRO A 42 1.36 -4.25 -21.19
CA PRO A 42 2.68 -3.82 -20.77
C PRO A 42 3.25 -4.89 -19.84
N SER A 43 4.35 -5.48 -20.30
CA SER A 43 5.21 -6.35 -19.52
C SER A 43 5.61 -5.66 -18.22
N LYS A 44 5.73 -6.42 -17.13
CA LYS A 44 6.00 -5.95 -15.76
C LYS A 44 7.41 -5.33 -15.56
N HIS A 45 8.01 -4.74 -16.59
CA HIS A 45 9.18 -3.88 -16.42
C HIS A 45 8.74 -2.50 -15.94
N GLY A 46 9.49 -1.96 -14.98
CA GLY A 46 9.05 -0.89 -14.08
C GLY A 46 8.30 0.22 -14.79
N ARG A 47 7.06 0.45 -14.36
CA ARG A 47 6.23 1.57 -14.86
C ARG A 47 7.04 2.85 -14.84
N THR A 48 7.32 3.39 -16.02
CA THR A 48 7.85 4.73 -16.19
C THR A 48 6.89 5.70 -15.49
N TRP A 49 7.42 6.58 -14.63
CA TRP A 49 6.62 7.66 -14.02
C TRP A 49 6.31 8.72 -15.08
N ASP A 50 5.30 8.47 -15.90
CA ASP A 50 4.76 9.41 -16.89
C ASP A 50 3.95 10.54 -16.22
N GLY A 51 3.53 11.52 -17.03
CA GLY A 51 2.77 12.68 -16.54
C GLY A 51 1.43 12.29 -15.91
N GLU A 52 0.74 11.30 -16.48
CA GLU A 52 -0.57 10.85 -16.01
C GLU A 52 -0.48 10.11 -14.66
N ALA A 53 0.51 9.24 -14.52
CA ALA A 53 0.82 8.55 -13.26
C ALA A 53 1.20 9.55 -12.16
N ARG A 54 1.92 10.64 -12.50
CA ARG A 54 2.22 11.73 -11.56
C ARG A 54 0.97 12.52 -11.18
N ALA A 55 0.10 12.85 -12.14
CA ALA A 55 -1.16 13.54 -11.87
C ALA A 55 -2.05 12.73 -10.92
N ARG A 56 -2.29 11.44 -11.22
CA ARG A 56 -3.06 10.53 -10.34
C ARG A 56 -2.44 10.37 -8.96
N HIS A 57 -1.11 10.32 -8.86
CA HIS A 57 -0.43 10.29 -7.57
C HIS A 57 -0.64 11.60 -6.80
N SER A 58 -0.48 12.73 -7.48
CA SER A 58 -0.66 14.07 -6.92
C SER A 58 -2.06 14.23 -6.37
N GLU A 59 -3.10 13.97 -7.16
CA GLU A 59 -4.51 14.02 -6.73
C GLU A 59 -4.76 13.19 -5.47
N ARG A 60 -4.19 11.98 -5.40
CA ARG A 60 -4.33 11.10 -4.24
C ARG A 60 -3.57 11.59 -3.01
N CYS A 61 -2.55 12.41 -3.20
CA CYS A 61 -1.71 12.97 -2.15
C CYS A 61 -2.13 14.37 -1.71
N THR A 62 -2.84 15.11 -2.56
CA THR A 62 -3.42 16.42 -2.24
C THR A 62 -4.33 16.28 -1.02
N GLY A 63 -4.19 17.21 -0.07
CA GLY A 63 -5.00 17.23 1.16
C GLY A 63 -4.61 16.19 2.22
N ARG A 64 -3.60 15.34 2.00
CA ARG A 64 -3.15 14.39 3.04
C ARG A 64 -2.18 15.05 4.01
N SER A 65 -2.55 15.07 5.29
CA SER A 65 -1.68 15.56 6.37
C SER A 65 -0.36 14.81 6.43
N ARG A 66 0.72 15.54 6.72
CA ARG A 66 2.05 14.94 6.96
C ARG A 66 2.06 14.27 8.32
N LEU A 67 2.71 13.10 8.44
CA LEU A 67 2.94 12.50 9.75
C LEU A 67 3.84 13.41 10.59
N THR A 68 3.39 13.67 11.81
CA THR A 68 4.15 14.31 12.87
C THR A 68 5.33 13.44 13.30
N LEU A 69 6.24 14.01 14.09
CA LEU A 69 7.37 13.27 14.61
C LEU A 69 6.93 12.14 15.57
N SER A 70 5.92 12.40 16.41
CA SER A 70 5.37 11.41 17.34
C SER A 70 4.71 10.23 16.61
N GLU A 71 3.87 10.50 15.61
CA GLU A 71 3.22 9.42 14.86
C GLU A 71 4.24 8.51 14.17
N LYS A 72 5.34 9.09 13.66
CA LYS A 72 6.42 8.28 13.07
C LYS A 72 7.11 7.41 14.12
N THR A 73 7.35 7.92 15.34
CA THR A 73 7.92 7.10 16.41
C THR A 73 6.97 5.99 16.84
N ASP A 74 5.67 6.24 16.86
CA ASP A 74 4.67 5.24 17.23
C ASP A 74 4.61 4.12 16.18
N ILE A 75 4.65 4.47 14.89
CA ILE A 75 4.78 3.49 13.79
C ILE A 75 5.99 2.59 13.98
N ILE A 76 7.15 3.17 14.33
CA ILE A 76 8.40 2.42 14.52
C ILE A 76 8.28 1.47 15.71
N LYS A 77 7.77 1.95 16.85
CA LYS A 77 7.60 1.13 18.07
C LYS A 77 6.62 -0.01 17.84
N LEU A 78 5.46 0.25 17.23
CA LEU A 78 4.46 -0.78 16.94
C LEU A 78 4.98 -1.88 16.01
N TYR A 79 5.95 -1.57 15.14
CA TYR A 79 6.54 -2.53 14.22
C TYR A 79 7.69 -3.33 14.86
N TYR A 80 8.60 -2.67 15.59
CA TYR A 80 9.83 -3.29 16.09
C TYR A 80 9.76 -3.76 17.55
N GLU A 81 8.80 -3.27 18.33
CA GLU A 81 8.63 -3.62 19.75
C GLU A 81 7.32 -4.37 19.98
N PRO A 82 7.22 -5.63 19.52
CA PRO A 82 6.13 -6.48 19.96
C PRO A 82 6.21 -6.66 21.47
N SER A 83 5.07 -6.55 22.14
CA SER A 83 4.95 -6.93 23.54
C SER A 83 4.53 -8.40 23.64
N SER A 84 4.78 -9.06 24.78
CA SER A 84 4.29 -10.44 25.00
C SER A 84 2.77 -10.55 24.84
N SER A 85 2.05 -9.44 24.97
CA SER A 85 0.59 -9.32 24.79
C SER A 85 0.16 -8.88 23.38
N ARG A 86 1.07 -8.41 22.52
CA ARG A 86 0.73 -7.89 21.18
C ARG A 86 1.78 -8.27 20.14
N PRO A 87 1.40 -9.02 19.09
CA PRO A 87 2.30 -9.32 18.00
C PRO A 87 2.72 -8.03 17.26
N PRO A 88 3.86 -8.06 16.52
CA PRO A 88 4.27 -6.92 15.70
C PRO A 88 3.18 -6.55 14.70
N VAL A 89 2.89 -5.26 14.54
CA VAL A 89 1.88 -4.80 13.58
C VAL A 89 2.48 -4.81 12.17
N ASP A 90 1.81 -5.47 11.22
CA ASP A 90 2.31 -5.53 9.85
C ASP A 90 2.19 -4.17 9.11
N GLN A 91 2.96 -4.01 8.03
CA GLN A 91 2.99 -2.75 7.28
C GLN A 91 1.64 -2.39 6.65
N LYS A 92 0.81 -3.39 6.29
CA LYS A 92 -0.51 -3.15 5.71
C LYS A 92 -1.46 -2.59 6.75
N THR A 93 -1.42 -3.11 7.98
CA THR A 93 -2.23 -2.58 9.08
C THR A 93 -1.77 -1.20 9.49
N LEU A 94 -0.46 -0.95 9.61
CA LEU A 94 0.08 0.39 9.88
C LEU A 94 -0.33 1.41 8.81
N ALA A 95 -0.31 1.03 7.53
CA ALA A 95 -0.74 1.89 6.44
C ALA A 95 -2.21 2.29 6.57
N ARG A 96 -3.08 1.35 6.96
CA ARG A 96 -4.50 1.61 7.21
C ARG A 96 -4.70 2.48 8.45
N MET A 97 -4.04 2.16 9.56
CA MET A 97 -4.17 2.89 10.83
C MET A 97 -3.81 4.38 10.70
N TYR A 98 -2.73 4.70 9.98
CA TYR A 98 -2.25 6.08 9.82
C TYR A 98 -2.70 6.74 8.51
N GLY A 99 -3.56 6.08 7.73
CA GLY A 99 -4.05 6.59 6.45
C GLY A 99 -2.94 6.88 5.42
N LYS A 100 -1.84 6.12 5.43
CA LYS A 100 -0.69 6.29 4.54
C LYS A 100 -0.58 5.15 3.54
N SER A 101 0.23 5.34 2.49
CA SER A 101 0.54 4.26 1.56
C SER A 101 1.52 3.27 2.21
N LYS A 102 1.48 2.00 1.79
CA LYS A 102 2.46 0.99 2.21
C LYS A 102 3.90 1.45 1.92
N ALA A 103 4.13 2.12 0.79
CA ALA A 103 5.43 2.68 0.44
C ALA A 103 5.91 3.77 1.44
N ALA A 104 4.99 4.62 1.93
CA ALA A 104 5.32 5.61 2.95
C ALA A 104 5.68 4.95 4.28
N ILE A 105 4.92 3.93 4.71
CA ILE A 105 5.26 3.13 5.90
C ILE A 105 6.61 2.43 5.73
N SER A 106 6.84 1.78 4.59
CA SER A 106 8.11 1.12 4.27
C SER A 106 9.30 2.08 4.35
N LYS A 107 9.15 3.33 3.89
CA LYS A 107 10.20 4.37 4.04
C LYS A 107 10.47 4.70 5.51
N ILE A 108 9.44 4.77 6.35
CA ILE A 108 9.58 5.08 7.77
C ILE A 108 10.32 3.95 8.49
N LEU A 109 10.01 2.70 8.13
CA LEU A 109 10.59 1.50 8.71
C LEU A 109 11.98 1.16 8.15
N LYS A 110 12.54 1.95 7.23
CA LYS A 110 13.95 1.76 6.87
C LYS A 110 14.83 2.04 8.09
N PRO A 111 15.78 1.16 8.46
CA PRO A 111 16.56 1.30 9.69
C PRO A 111 17.19 2.69 9.86
N GLU A 112 17.79 3.22 8.81
CA GLU A 112 18.47 4.51 8.83
C GLU A 112 17.49 5.67 9.05
N TYR A 113 16.31 5.58 8.44
CA TYR A 113 15.27 6.59 8.61
C TYR A 113 14.62 6.51 9.98
N ALA A 114 14.30 5.30 10.44
CA ALA A 114 13.73 5.04 11.76
C ALA A 114 14.66 5.57 12.87
N HIS A 115 15.95 5.29 12.76
CA HIS A 115 16.96 5.79 13.69
C HIS A 115 17.00 7.33 13.75
N ARG A 116 16.96 8.00 12.59
CA ARG A 116 16.91 9.48 12.52
C ARG A 116 15.65 10.06 13.15
N VAL A 117 14.51 9.41 12.96
CA VAL A 117 13.23 9.82 13.55
C VAL A 117 13.31 9.71 15.08
N LEU A 118 13.73 8.56 15.61
CA LEU A 118 13.87 8.33 17.04
C LEU A 118 14.88 9.28 17.68
N SER A 119 16.01 9.54 17.02
CA SER A 119 17.02 10.49 17.47
C SER A 119 16.48 11.92 17.53
N SER A 120 15.70 12.33 16.52
CA SER A 120 15.05 13.66 16.52
C SER A 120 14.03 13.78 17.64
N TYR A 121 13.23 12.72 17.87
CA TYR A 121 12.22 12.69 18.92
C TYR A 121 12.84 12.74 20.31
N ALA A 122 13.89 11.96 20.55
CA ALA A 122 14.69 11.97 21.78
C ALA A 122 15.20 13.38 22.14
N LYS A 123 15.66 14.14 21.15
CA LYS A 123 16.11 15.54 21.34
C LYS A 123 14.97 16.47 21.75
N VAL A 124 13.78 16.27 21.20
CA VAL A 124 12.60 17.10 21.51
C VAL A 124 12.05 16.79 22.90
N VAL A 125 12.01 15.52 23.30
CA VAL A 125 11.42 15.08 24.59
C VAL A 125 12.46 15.06 25.72
N GLY A 126 13.76 15.15 25.42
CA GLY A 126 14.84 15.10 26.41
C GLY A 126 15.20 13.69 26.91
N VAL A 127 14.82 12.64 26.18
CA VAL A 127 15.05 11.23 26.56
C VAL A 127 16.27 10.68 25.80
N LYS A 128 17.40 10.48 26.49
CA LYS A 128 18.67 10.02 25.86
C LYS A 128 18.70 8.53 25.49
N GLU A 129 17.80 7.72 26.04
CA GLU A 129 17.97 6.25 26.09
C GLU A 129 17.53 5.49 24.82
N MET A 130 16.72 6.10 23.96
CA MET A 130 16.11 5.40 22.81
C MET A 130 17.07 5.12 21.63
N ASN A 131 18.34 5.51 21.74
CA ASN A 131 19.29 5.48 20.61
C ASN A 131 20.04 4.14 20.47
N LEU A 132 20.43 3.47 21.56
CA LEU A 132 21.30 2.28 21.50
C LEU A 132 20.60 1.05 20.91
N LYS A 133 19.31 0.83 21.21
CA LYS A 133 18.58 -0.37 20.78
C LYS A 133 18.38 -0.44 19.26
N TYR A 134 18.23 0.71 18.59
CA TYR A 134 17.91 0.78 17.16
C TYR A 134 19.15 0.96 16.27
N ALA A 135 20.31 1.31 16.84
CA ALA A 135 21.59 1.31 16.13
C ALA A 135 21.97 -0.09 15.61
N GLN A 136 21.48 -1.15 16.24
CA GLN A 136 21.72 -2.54 15.85
C GLN A 136 20.92 -3.00 14.61
N LEU A 137 19.97 -2.19 14.13
CA LEU A 137 19.14 -2.49 12.95
C LEU A 137 19.80 -2.05 11.63
N VAL A 138 20.84 -1.23 11.69
CA VAL A 138 21.66 -0.85 10.52
C VAL A 138 22.78 -1.90 10.42
N LYS A 139 22.52 -2.98 9.68
CA LYS A 139 23.52 -4.02 9.37
C LYS A 139 23.75 -4.08 7.87
#